data_AF-A0A7X7MJ64-F1
#
_entry.id   AF-A0A7X7MJ64-F1
#
_cell.length_a   1.000
_cell.length_b   1.000
_cell.length_c   1.000
_cell.angle_alpha   90.00
_cell.angle_beta   90.00
_cell.angle_gamma   90.00
#
_symmetry.space_group_name_H-M   'P 1'
#
loop_
_entity.id
_entity.type
_entity.pdbx_description
1 polymer ?
#
loop_
_entity_poly.entity_id
_entity_poly.type
_entity_poly.pdbx_seq_one_letter_code
_entity_poly.pdbx_strand_id
1 'polypeptide(L)' 'MRIFVAGGAGYIGSCCTEYLLEHGHQVTVYDALLNG' A
#
# COMPACT_ATOMS: atom_id res chain seq x y z
N MET A 1 7.17 -9.88 5.92
CA MET A 1 5.90 -10.12 6.66
C MET A 1 4.73 -10.07 5.69
N ARG A 2 3.52 -10.48 6.10
CA ARG A 2 2.28 -10.22 5.34
C ARG A 2 1.61 -8.97 5.91
N ILE A 3 1.51 -7.91 5.09
CA ILE A 3 1.06 -6.58 5.53
C ILE A 3 -0.17 -6.17 4.70
N PHE A 4 -1.19 -5.68 5.40
CA PHE A 4 -2.40 -5.15 4.78
C PHE A 4 -2.36 -3.62 4.82
N VAL A 5 -2.53 -2.97 3.67
CA VAL A 5 -2.52 -1.50 3.54
C VAL A 5 -3.87 -1.04 3.01
N ALA A 6 -4.66 -0.42 3.88
CA ALA A 6 -5.89 0.29 3.50
C ALA A 6 -5.53 1.69 2.96
N GLY A 7 -6.07 2.09 1.82
CA GLY A 7 -5.72 3.36 1.16
C GLY A 7 -4.37 3.32 0.43
N GLY A 8 -3.88 2.13 0.08
CA GLY A 8 -2.55 1.94 -0.49
C GLY A 8 -2.36 2.46 -1.92
N ALA A 9 -3.42 2.90 -2.60
CA ALA A 9 -3.34 3.51 -3.92
C ALA A 9 -3.32 5.05 -3.88
N GLY A 10 -3.47 5.67 -2.69
CA GLY A 10 -3.28 7.11 -2.50
C GLY A 10 -1.81 7.52 -2.38
N TYR A 11 -1.52 8.83 -2.41
CA TYR A 11 -0.15 9.38 -2.43
C TYR A 11 0.79 8.77 -1.37
N ILE A 12 0.36 8.74 -0.10
CA ILE A 12 1.18 8.18 0.98
C ILE A 12 1.15 6.65 0.94
N GLY A 13 -0.01 6.08 0.62
CA GLY A 13 -0.22 4.65 0.58
C GLY A 13 0.66 3.96 -0.47
N SER A 14 0.85 4.59 -1.63
CA SER A 14 1.66 4.06 -2.72
C SER A 14 3.14 4.07 -2.36
N CYS A 15 3.66 5.16 -1.79
CA CYS A 15 5.06 5.24 -1.35
C CYS A 15 5.35 4.26 -0.20
N CYS A 16 4.41 4.12 0.75
CA CYS A 16 4.53 3.13 1.82
C CYS A 16 4.54 1.71 1.25
N THR A 17 3.65 1.40 0.31
CA THR A 17 3.58 0.08 -0.33
C THR A 17 4.88 -0.26 -1.05
N GLU A 18 5.45 0.68 -1.82
CA GLU A 18 6.75 0.54 -2.47
C GLU A 18 7.86 0.22 -1.46
N TYR A 19 8.00 1.03 -0.41
CA TYR A 19 8.99 0.82 0.65
C TYR A 19 8.87 -0.58 1.28
N LEU A 20 7.65 -1.02 1.59
CA LEU A 20 7.43 -2.34 2.20
C LEU A 20 7.80 -3.49 1.25
N LEU A 21 7.51 -3.35 -0.05
CA LEU A 21 7.89 -4.33 -1.06
C LEU A 21 9.42 -4.42 -1.22
N GLU A 22 10.11 -3.28 -1.26
CA GLU A 22 11.58 -3.22 -1.31
C GLU A 22 12.26 -3.92 -0.13
N HIS A 23 11.61 -3.91 1.04
CA HIS A 23 12.09 -4.60 2.25
C HIS A 23 11.61 -6.06 2.36
N GLY A 24 11.17 -6.65 1.25
CA GLY A 24 10.83 -8.07 1.14
C GLY A 24 9.54 -8.46 1.86
N HIS A 25 8.61 -7.52 2.04
CA HIS A 25 7.30 -7.82 2.59
C HIS A 25 6.30 -8.16 1.50
N GLN A 26 5.38 -9.08 1.80
CA GLN A 26 4.24 -9.37 0.95
C GLN A 26 3.11 -8.43 1.36
N VAL A 27 2.68 -7.57 0.44
CA VAL A 27 1.70 -6.52 0.71
C VAL A 27 0.38 -6.84 0.01
N THR A 28 -0.74 -6.66 0.70
CA THR A 28 -2.08 -6.63 0.11
C THR A 28 -2.64 -5.23 0.28
N VAL A 29 -2.91 -4.56 -0.84
CA VAL A 29 -3.53 -3.22 -0.84
C VAL A 29 -5.04 -3.35 -0.96
N TYR A 30 -5.76 -2.57 -0.15
CA TYR A 30 -7.21 -2.36 -0.29
C TYR A 30 -7.48 -0.88 -0.44
N ASP A 31 -8.07 -0.50 -1.57
CA ASP A 31 -8.39 0.90 -1.86
C ASP A 31 -9.74 0.98 -2.56
N ALA A 32 -10.49 2.05 -2.26
CA ALA A 32 -11.78 2.32 -2.89
C ALA A 32 -11.64 3.13 -4.19
N LEU A 33 -10.43 3.62 -4.51
CA LEU A 33 -10.11 4.42 -5.70
C LEU A 33 -11.02 5.64 -5.86
N LEU A 34 -11.45 6.20 -4.74
CA LEU A 34 -12.25 7.42 -4.70
C LEU A 34 -11.33 8.62 -4.93
N ASN A 35 -11.82 9.57 -5.73
CA ASN A 35 -11.15 10.84 -5.95
C ASN A 35 -11.84 11.90 -5.10
N GLY A 36 -11.04 12.71 -4.39
CA GLY A 36 -11.48 13.90 -3.65
C GLY A 36 -11.07 15.16 -4.37
#